data_AF-A0A7G8EUA3-F1
#
_entry.id   AF-A0A7G8EUA3-F1
#
_cell.length_a   1.000
_cell.length_b   1.000
_cell.length_c   1.000
_cell.angle_alpha   90.00
_cell.angle_beta   90.00
_cell.angle_gamma   90.00
#
_symmetry.space_group_name_H-M   'P 1'
#
loop_
_entity.id
_entity.type
_entity.pdbx_description
1 polymer ?
#
loop_
_entity_poly.entity_id
_entity_poly.type
_entity_poly.pdbx_seq_one_letter_code
_entity_poly.pdbx_strand_id
1 'polypeptide(L)' 'MWADHLSIARCGVCMAEHDLAEAAVLMGAGLHLLQRDLILESVQTELVQENVQGT' A
#
# COMPACT_ATOMS: atom_id res chain seq x y z
N MET A 1 -0.65 9.01 -0.67
CA MET A 1 -1.80 8.54 0.11
C MET A 1 -3.13 8.64 -0.65
N TRP A 2 -3.62 9.83 -1.02
CA TRP A 2 -4.94 9.95 -1.70
C TRP A 2 -4.98 9.35 -3.10
N ALA A 3 -3.88 9.47 -3.87
CA ALA A 3 -3.73 8.82 -5.17
C ALA A 3 -3.73 7.28 -5.07
N ASP A 4 -3.34 6.72 -3.93
CA ASP A 4 -3.17 5.28 -3.73
C ASP A 4 -4.52 4.62 -3.43
N HIS A 5 -5.36 5.27 -2.61
CA HIS A 5 -6.76 4.87 -2.41
C HIS A 5 -7.58 4.97 -3.70
N LEU A 6 -7.27 5.95 -4.56
CA LEU A 6 -7.90 6.09 -5.86
C LEU A 6 -7.56 4.91 -6.80
N SER A 7 -6.34 4.37 -6.74
CA SER A 7 -5.92 3.23 -7.55
C SER A 7 -6.69 1.94 -7.20
N ILE A 8 -6.94 1.68 -5.91
CA ILE A 8 -7.73 0.51 -5.48
C ILE A 8 -9.21 0.66 -5.87
N ALA A 9 -9.79 1.85 -5.68
CA ALA A 9 -11.16 2.11 -6.10
C ALA A 9 -11.31 1.95 -7.63
N ARG A 10 -10.36 2.45 -8.41
CA ARG A 10 -10.31 2.26 -9.87
C ARG A 10 -10.13 0.81 -10.28
N CYS A 11 -9.34 0.02 -9.55
CA CYS A 11 -9.24 -1.42 -9.77
C CYS A 11 -10.62 -2.10 -9.69
N GLY A 12 -11.44 -1.74 -8.70
CA GLY A 12 -12.80 -2.28 -8.56
C GLY A 12 -13.71 -1.94 -9.76
N VAL A 13 -13.58 -0.73 -10.30
CA VAL A 13 -14.30 -0.32 -11.52
C VAL A 13 -13.83 -1.14 -12.72
N CYS A 14 -12.51 -1.27 -12.95
CA CYS A 14 -11.97 -2.07 -14.05
C CYS A 14 -12.42 -3.54 -13.97
N MET A 15 -12.50 -4.11 -12.77
CA MET A 15 -13.05 -5.46 -12.58
C MET A 15 -14.52 -5.55 -12.97
N ALA A 16 -15.35 -4.57 -12.59
CA ALA A 16 -16.77 -4.51 -12.95
C ALA A 16 -16.98 -4.32 -14.46
N GLU A 17 -16.06 -3.63 -15.14
CA GLU A 17 -16.06 -3.42 -16.58
C GLU A 17 -15.36 -4.54 -17.37
N HIS A 18 -14.90 -5.60 -16.69
CA HIS A 18 -14.15 -6.73 -17.26
C HIS A 18 -12.80 -6.34 -17.93
N ASP A 19 -12.24 -5.16 -17.62
CA ASP A 19 -10.87 -4.80 -17.96
C ASP A 19 -9.88 -5.37 -16.94
N LEU A 20 -9.64 -6.68 -17.04
CA LEU A 20 -8.81 -7.41 -16.09
C LEU A 20 -7.32 -7.07 -16.22
N ALA A 21 -6.88 -6.57 -17.38
CA ALA A 21 -5.49 -6.19 -17.60
C ALA A 21 -5.15 -4.94 -16.79
N GLU A 22 -5.96 -3.89 -16.90
CA GLU A 22 -5.80 -2.67 -16.11
C GLU A 22 -6.03 -2.94 -14.62
N ALA A 23 -7.03 -3.77 -14.27
CA ALA A 23 -7.27 -4.15 -12.89
C ALA A 23 -6.06 -4.82 -12.24
N ALA A 24 -5.40 -5.75 -12.94
CA ALA A 24 -4.21 -6.43 -12.43
C ALA A 24 -3.04 -5.45 -12.18
N VAL A 25 -2.84 -4.47 -13.08
CA VAL A 25 -1.81 -3.44 -12.93
C VAL A 25 -2.09 -2.55 -11.71
N LEU A 26 -3.33 -2.06 -11.58
CA LEU A 26 -3.74 -1.22 -10.47
C LEU A 26 -3.65 -1.96 -9.12
N MET A 27 -4.05 -3.23 -9.09
CA MET A 27 -3.93 -4.08 -7.90
C MET A 27 -2.48 -4.29 -7.51
N GLY A 28 -1.60 -4.61 -8.46
CA GLY A 28 -0.17 -4.79 -8.21
C GLY A 28 0.51 -3.52 -7.69
N ALA A 29 0.18 -2.36 -8.27
CA ALA A 29 0.67 -1.06 -7.80
C ALA A 29 0.19 -0.75 -6.37
N GLY A 30 -1.09 -1.01 -6.07
CA GLY A 30 -1.64 -0.84 -4.73
C GLY A 30 -0.96 -1.75 -3.69
N LEU A 31 -0.72 -3.02 -4.04
CA LEU A 31 -0.03 -3.97 -3.16
C LEU A 31 1.42 -3.55 -2.90
N HIS A 32 2.14 -3.08 -3.91
CA HIS A 32 3.51 -2.60 -3.75
C HIS A 32 3.60 -1.43 -2.75
N LEU A 33 2.67 -0.48 -2.85
CA LEU A 33 2.60 0.66 -1.94
C LEU A 33 2.24 0.24 -0.51
N LEU A 34 1.25 -0.65 -0.35
CA LEU A 34 0.90 -1.21 0.95
C LEU A 34 2.09 -1.91 1.60
N GLN A 35 2.82 -2.72 0.83
CA GLN A 35 4.01 -3.41 1.34
C GLN A 35 5.09 -2.43 1.78
N ARG A 36 5.34 -1.36 1.00
CA ARG A 36 6.27 -0.29 1.38
C ARG A 36 5.86 0.34 2.70
N ASP A 37 4.59 0.72 2.83
CA ASP A 37 4.10 1.43 4.00
C ASP A 37 4.20 0.56 5.27
N LEU A 38 3.88 -0.74 5.17
CA LEU A 38 4.03 -1.69 6.26
C LEU A 38 5.50 -1.86 6.70
N ILE A 39 6.45 -1.89 5.75
CA ILE A 39 7.89 -1.95 6.07
C ILE A 39 8.34 -0.66 6.77
N LEU A 40 7.88 0.49 6.30
CA LEU A 40 8.23 1.78 6.92
C LEU A 40 7.65 1.87 8.34
N GLU A 41 6.42 1.41 8.54
CA GLU A 41 5.77 1.37 9.86
C GLU A 41 6.49 0.40 10.82
N SER A 42 6.94 -0.76 10.33
CA SER A 42 7.70 -1.71 11.16
C SER A 42 9.03 -1.11 11.60
N VAL A 43 9.79 -0.51 10.68
CA VAL A 43 11.06 0.15 10.99
C VAL A 43 10.87 1.32 11.95
N GLN A 44 9.82 2.13 11.77
CA GLN A 44 9.51 3.22 12.69
C GLN A 44 9.20 2.69 14.09
N THR A 45 8.45 1.59 14.20
CA THR A 45 8.14 0.96 15.48
C THR A 45 9.41 0.49 16.17
N GLU A 46 10.30 -0.19 15.45
CA GLU A 46 11.60 -0.65 15.98
C GLU A 46 12.45 0.51 16.51
N LEU A 47 12.62 1.58 15.71
CA LEU A 47 13.38 2.77 16.11
C LEU A 47 12.80 3.46 17.35
N VAL A 48 11.46 3.49 17.49
CA VAL A 48 10.81 4.01 18.69
C VAL A 48 11.11 3.13 19.91
N GLN A 49 11.08 1.80 19.77
CA GLN A 49 11.41 0.88 20.86
C GLN A 49 12.89 1.04 21.30
N GLU A 50 13.82 1.10 20.34
CA GLU A 50 15.25 1.30 20.61
C GLU A 50 15.52 2.62 21.37
N ASN A 51 14.88 3.71 20.95
CA ASN A 51 15.00 5.00 21.63
C ASN A 51 14.44 4.99 23.06
N VAL A 52 13.42 4.17 23.35
CA VAL A 52 12.85 4.04 24.70
C VAL A 52 13.73 3.18 25.62
N GLN A 53 14.50 2.24 25.08
CA GLN A 53 15.43 1.41 25.86
C GLN A 53 16.81 2.07 26.08
N GLY A 54 17.16 3.07 25.27
CA GLY A 54 18.40 3.84 25.41
C GLY A 54 18.36 5.00 26.41
N THR A 55 17.20 5.29 27.00
CA THR A 55 16.99 6.29 28.07
C THR A 55 16.80 5.64 29.43
#